data_AF-A0A368T569-F1
#
_entry.id   AF-A0A368T569-F1
#
_cell.length_a   1.000
_cell.length_b   1.000
_cell.length_c   1.000
_cell.angle_alpha   90.00
_cell.angle_beta   90.00
_cell.angle_gamma   90.00
#
_symmetry.space_group_name_H-M   'P 1'
#
loop_
_entity.id
_entity.type
_entity.pdbx_description
1 polymer ?
#
loop_
_entity_poly.entity_id
_entity_poly.type
_entity_poly.pdbx_seq_one_letter_code
_entity_poly.pdbx_strand_id
1 'polypeptide(L)'
;MNDALRQALAASRLTDADVAARVGVDPKTVRRWLAGKTPYPRHRWAVADLLGVPERRLWPEIEAPELPRSPRTSHGHVYPHRWAVPHEAWRELFASAEREIGVLVYAGLFLADDPGILRIFEEKARGGVSVRILLGDPDSPQVRQRGEEEEIGDAMPAKIRNALVLYRPLLSVDGIEIRLHDTVLYNSIYRADDRLLINQHIYGAPASMTPVLYIDSQTSNDVADLYLQSFERTWQTATPYDP
;
A
#
# COMPACT_ATOMS: atom_id res chain seq x y z
N MET A 1 -28.47 -28.20 15.55
CA MET A 1 -27.89 -28.32 16.91
C MET A 1 -26.70 -27.38 16.99
N ASN A 2 -26.55 -26.56 18.04
CA ASN A 2 -25.45 -25.59 18.12
C ASN A 2 -24.34 -26.11 19.04
N ASP A 3 -23.41 -26.85 18.46
CA ASP A 3 -22.32 -27.48 19.21
C ASP A 3 -21.25 -26.48 19.67
N ALA A 4 -21.06 -25.38 18.93
CA ALA A 4 -20.14 -24.31 19.34
C ALA A 4 -20.61 -23.61 20.62
N LEU A 5 -21.91 -23.31 20.73
CA LEU A 5 -22.49 -22.73 21.93
C LEU A 5 -22.39 -23.70 23.12
N ARG A 6 -22.64 -25.00 22.91
CA ARG A 6 -22.47 -26.00 23.98
C ARG A 6 -21.04 -26.10 24.49
N GLN A 7 -20.07 -26.12 23.58
CA GLN A 7 -18.65 -26.15 23.94
C GLN A 7 -18.26 -24.91 24.73
N ALA A 8 -18.74 -23.73 24.33
CA ALA A 8 -18.47 -22.48 25.04
C ALA A 8 -19.10 -22.44 26.45
N LEU A 9 -20.32 -22.97 26.61
CA LEU A 9 -20.95 -23.11 27.93
C LEU A 9 -20.18 -24.06 28.84
N ALA A 10 -19.77 -25.23 28.31
CA ALA A 10 -18.99 -26.20 29.06
C ALA A 10 -17.63 -25.65 29.48
N ALA A 11 -16.92 -24.95 28.58
CA ALA A 11 -15.65 -24.30 28.87
C ALA A 11 -15.77 -23.22 29.96
N SER A 12 -16.89 -22.49 29.96
CA SER A 12 -17.18 -21.45 30.95
C SER A 12 -17.83 -21.99 32.23
N ARG A 13 -18.10 -23.30 32.31
CA ARG A 13 -18.82 -23.99 33.41
C ARG A 13 -20.19 -23.37 33.72
N LEU A 14 -20.87 -22.85 32.70
CA LEU A 14 -22.20 -22.24 32.83
C LEU A 14 -23.29 -23.21 32.36
N THR A 15 -24.37 -23.31 33.13
CA THR A 15 -25.57 -24.05 32.73
C THR A 15 -26.49 -23.19 31.86
N ASP A 16 -27.47 -23.83 31.21
CA ASP A 16 -28.51 -23.13 30.47
C ASP A 16 -29.34 -22.20 31.38
N ALA A 17 -29.52 -22.56 32.65
CA ALA A 17 -30.17 -21.72 33.67
C ALA A 17 -29.32 -20.49 34.05
N ASP A 18 -28.00 -20.64 34.17
CA ASP A 18 -27.11 -19.52 34.50
C ASP A 18 -27.09 -18.46 33.40
N VAL A 19 -27.04 -18.91 32.14
CA VAL A 19 -27.11 -18.01 30.98
C VAL A 19 -28.47 -17.35 30.89
N ALA A 20 -29.56 -18.07 31.15
CA ALA A 20 -30.90 -17.51 31.18
C ALA A 20 -31.02 -16.39 32.22
N ALA A 21 -30.51 -16.61 33.43
CA ALA A 21 -30.49 -15.61 34.50
C ALA A 21 -29.65 -14.38 34.15
N ARG A 22 -28.48 -14.55 33.52
CA ARG A 22 -27.58 -13.43 33.17
C ARG A 22 -28.06 -12.62 31.97
N VAL A 23 -28.69 -13.27 31.00
CA VAL A 23 -29.17 -12.65 29.75
C VAL A 23 -30.59 -12.11 29.90
N GLY A 24 -31.30 -12.50 30.98
CA GLY A 24 -32.67 -12.04 31.26
C GLY A 24 -33.72 -12.72 30.37
N VAL A 25 -33.55 -14.02 30.10
CA VAL A 25 -34.48 -14.82 29.27
C VAL A 25 -34.91 -16.09 30.00
N ASP A 26 -35.94 -16.77 29.49
CA ASP A 26 -36.37 -18.06 30.04
C ASP A 26 -35.36 -19.19 29.70
N PRO A 27 -35.06 -20.13 30.63
CA PRO A 27 -34.15 -21.26 30.37
C PRO A 27 -34.52 -22.11 29.14
N LYS A 28 -35.81 -22.26 28.83
CA LYS A 28 -36.30 -22.93 27.62
C LYS A 28 -35.86 -22.19 26.35
N THR A 29 -35.70 -20.87 26.42
CA THR A 29 -35.17 -20.06 25.31
C THR A 29 -33.71 -20.40 25.04
N VAL A 30 -32.89 -20.55 26.09
CA VAL A 30 -31.48 -20.98 25.96
C VAL A 30 -31.38 -22.40 25.42
N ARG A 31 -32.23 -23.34 25.88
CA ARG A 31 -32.31 -24.70 25.31
C ARG A 31 -32.64 -24.71 23.82
N ARG A 32 -33.53 -23.81 23.37
CA ARG A 32 -33.81 -23.66 21.93
C ARG A 32 -32.59 -23.17 21.16
N TRP A 33 -31.75 -22.33 21.75
CA TRP A 33 -30.49 -21.90 21.13
C TRP A 33 -29.50 -23.05 20.99
N LEU A 34 -29.37 -23.88 22.03
CA LEU A 34 -28.55 -25.09 21.99
C LEU A 34 -29.07 -26.11 20.97
N ALA A 35 -30.38 -26.15 20.73
CA ALA A 35 -30.99 -26.97 19.67
C ALA A 35 -30.71 -26.44 18.25
N GLY A 36 -30.19 -25.21 18.11
CA GLY A 36 -29.83 -24.60 16.82
C GLY A 36 -30.66 -23.38 16.44
N LYS A 37 -31.60 -22.91 17.28
CA LYS A 37 -32.34 -21.68 17.00
C LYS A 37 -31.45 -20.46 17.22
N THR A 38 -31.28 -19.64 16.21
CA THR A 38 -30.52 -18.38 16.34
C THR A 38 -31.27 -17.36 17.23
N PRO A 39 -30.65 -16.82 18.30
CA PRO A 39 -31.24 -15.77 19.12
C PRO A 39 -31.40 -14.44 18.37
N TYR A 40 -32.19 -13.51 18.90
CA TYR A 40 -32.19 -12.11 18.44
C TYR A 40 -30.86 -11.41 18.74
N PRO A 41 -30.43 -10.40 17.94
CA PRO A 41 -29.14 -9.73 18.07
C PRO A 41 -28.77 -9.32 19.50
N ARG A 42 -29.69 -8.66 20.21
CA ARG A 42 -29.48 -8.22 21.60
C ARG A 42 -29.08 -9.34 22.57
N HIS A 43 -29.63 -10.55 22.38
CA HIS A 43 -29.32 -11.70 23.23
C HIS A 43 -28.03 -12.39 22.79
N ARG A 44 -27.68 -12.32 21.49
CA ARG A 44 -26.42 -12.89 20.99
C ARG A 44 -25.22 -12.12 21.52
N TRP A 45 -25.28 -10.80 21.55
CA TRP A 45 -24.24 -9.97 22.16
C TRP A 45 -24.08 -10.27 23.65
N ALA A 46 -25.19 -10.27 24.40
CA ALA A 46 -25.17 -10.57 25.83
C ALA A 46 -24.57 -11.96 26.13
N VAL A 47 -24.84 -12.97 25.30
CA VAL A 47 -24.25 -14.32 25.44
C VAL A 47 -22.79 -14.35 25.01
N ALA A 48 -22.42 -13.67 23.91
CA ALA A 48 -21.04 -13.57 23.44
C ALA A 48 -20.13 -12.90 24.48
N ASP A 49 -20.60 -11.80 25.06
CA ASP A 49 -19.91 -11.08 26.13
C ASP A 49 -19.79 -11.93 27.40
N LEU A 50 -20.89 -12.60 27.80
CA LEU A 50 -20.90 -13.50 28.95
C LEU A 50 -19.88 -14.64 28.83
N LEU A 51 -19.68 -15.16 27.63
CA LEU A 51 -18.78 -16.29 27.36
C LEU A 51 -17.37 -15.85 26.95
N GLY A 52 -17.15 -14.56 26.68
CA GLY A 52 -15.89 -14.06 26.11
C GLY A 52 -15.57 -14.65 24.73
N VAL A 53 -16.60 -15.06 23.98
CA VAL A 53 -16.46 -15.72 22.68
C VAL A 53 -17.15 -14.88 21.59
N PRO A 54 -16.48 -14.54 20.48
CA PRO A 54 -17.10 -13.76 19.40
C PRO A 54 -18.38 -14.40 18.84
N GLU A 55 -19.39 -13.58 18.52
CA GLU A 55 -20.71 -14.01 17.99
C GLU A 55 -20.58 -15.00 16.81
N ARG A 56 -19.68 -14.72 15.85
CA ARG A 56 -19.41 -15.56 14.67
C ARG A 56 -18.96 -16.98 15.00
N ARG A 57 -18.35 -17.19 16.18
CA ARG A 57 -17.90 -18.51 16.62
C ARG A 57 -19.03 -19.29 17.27
N LEU A 58 -19.97 -18.61 17.91
CA LEU A 58 -21.15 -19.21 18.53
C LEU A 58 -22.28 -19.46 17.53
N TRP A 59 -22.40 -18.63 16.48
CA TRP A 59 -23.41 -18.77 15.43
C TRP A 59 -22.79 -18.48 14.05
N PRO A 60 -22.07 -19.45 13.45
CA PRO A 60 -21.43 -19.27 12.15
C PRO A 60 -22.42 -19.08 10.99
N GLU A 61 -23.68 -19.51 11.18
CA GLU A 61 -24.81 -19.38 10.24
C GLU A 61 -25.32 -17.94 10.09
N ILE A 62 -24.89 -17.03 10.97
CA ILE A 62 -25.27 -15.62 10.88
C ILE A 62 -24.32 -15.01 9.85
N GLU A 63 -24.80 -14.95 8.61
CA GLU A 63 -24.23 -14.03 7.62
C GLU A 63 -24.10 -12.67 8.29
N ALA A 64 -22.88 -12.14 8.32
CA ALA A 64 -22.65 -10.78 8.78
C ALA A 64 -23.64 -9.87 8.02
N PRO A 65 -24.25 -8.87 8.67
CA PRO A 65 -24.94 -7.82 7.92
C PRO A 65 -24.00 -7.40 6.81
N GLU A 66 -24.47 -7.40 5.56
CA GLU A 66 -23.77 -6.69 4.50
C GLU A 66 -23.73 -5.22 4.97
N LEU A 67 -22.66 -4.87 5.70
CA LEU A 67 -22.08 -3.54 5.63
C LEU A 67 -22.12 -3.22 4.14
N PRO A 68 -22.71 -2.07 3.72
CA PRO A 68 -22.79 -1.73 2.30
C PRO A 68 -21.44 -2.09 1.74
N ARG A 69 -21.41 -3.07 0.82
CA ARG A 69 -20.16 -3.64 0.30
C ARG A 69 -19.31 -2.43 -0.01
N SER A 70 -18.29 -2.17 0.82
CA SER A 70 -17.32 -1.14 0.51
C SER A 70 -16.89 -1.52 -0.89
N PRO A 71 -17.17 -0.66 -1.89
CA PRO A 71 -17.22 -1.04 -3.30
C PRO A 71 -15.97 -1.82 -3.55
N ARG A 72 -16.09 -3.17 -3.74
CA ARG A 72 -15.01 -4.15 -3.56
C ARG A 72 -13.71 -3.43 -3.82
N THR A 73 -13.04 -2.94 -2.77
CA THR A 73 -11.81 -2.22 -3.02
C THR A 73 -10.97 -3.27 -3.68
N SER A 74 -10.63 -3.04 -4.94
CA SER A 74 -9.67 -3.86 -5.64
C SER A 74 -8.54 -3.95 -4.63
N HIS A 75 -8.25 -5.17 -4.14
CA HIS A 75 -7.19 -5.31 -3.15
C HIS A 75 -5.95 -4.90 -3.93
N GLY A 76 -5.57 -3.62 -3.83
CA GLY A 76 -4.39 -3.09 -4.48
C GLY A 76 -3.28 -4.05 -4.12
N HIS A 77 -2.56 -4.56 -5.12
CA HIS A 77 -1.50 -5.52 -4.87
C HIS A 77 -0.49 -4.87 -3.94
N VAL A 78 -0.41 -5.36 -2.69
CA VAL A 78 0.60 -4.92 -1.73
C VAL A 78 1.75 -5.90 -1.77
N TYR A 79 2.91 -5.41 -2.17
CA TYR A 79 4.15 -6.14 -2.01
C TYR A 79 4.69 -5.83 -0.61
N PRO A 80 5.04 -6.85 0.20
CA PRO A 80 5.50 -6.63 1.58
C PRO A 80 6.81 -5.83 1.62
N HIS A 81 7.62 -5.88 0.55
CA HIS A 81 8.87 -5.14 0.39
C HIS A 81 9.05 -4.72 -1.08
N ARG A 82 9.80 -3.63 -1.34
CA ARG A 82 10.14 -3.23 -2.72
C ARG A 82 10.95 -4.29 -3.45
N TRP A 83 11.86 -4.98 -2.76
CA TRP A 83 12.62 -6.09 -3.36
C TRP A 83 11.73 -7.28 -3.75
N ALA A 84 10.51 -7.38 -3.19
CA ALA A 84 9.56 -8.43 -3.53
C ALA A 84 8.72 -8.09 -4.79
N VAL A 85 8.82 -6.87 -5.33
CA VAL A 85 8.23 -6.53 -6.62
C VAL A 85 9.05 -7.20 -7.72
N PRO A 86 8.45 -8.08 -8.55
CA PRO A 86 9.17 -8.74 -9.62
C PRO A 86 9.80 -7.75 -10.57
N HIS A 87 11.00 -8.06 -11.06
CA HIS A 87 11.70 -7.23 -12.02
C HIS A 87 10.86 -6.95 -13.28
N GLU A 88 10.14 -7.96 -13.76
CA GLU A 88 9.25 -7.85 -14.92
C GLU A 88 8.09 -6.89 -14.67
N ALA A 89 7.55 -6.83 -13.44
CA ALA A 89 6.46 -5.92 -13.12
C ALA A 89 6.86 -4.44 -13.25
N TRP A 90 8.13 -4.09 -12.96
CA TRP A 90 8.65 -2.74 -13.20
C TRP A 90 8.71 -2.42 -14.70
N ARG A 91 9.21 -3.37 -15.50
CA ARG A 91 9.30 -3.21 -16.95
C ARG A 91 7.91 -3.12 -17.59
N GLU A 92 7.00 -4.01 -17.22
CA GLU A 92 5.61 -4.01 -17.68
C GLU A 92 4.89 -2.70 -17.33
N LEU A 93 5.09 -2.17 -16.12
CA LEU A 93 4.53 -0.88 -15.73
C LEU A 93 4.95 0.21 -16.73
N PHE A 94 6.25 0.45 -16.87
CA PHE A 94 6.75 1.54 -17.73
C PHE A 94 6.50 1.27 -19.23
N ALA A 95 6.60 0.02 -19.68
CA ALA A 95 6.29 -0.37 -21.05
C ALA A 95 4.80 -0.20 -21.39
N SER A 96 3.90 -0.18 -20.40
CA SER A 96 2.48 0.07 -20.63
C SER A 96 2.10 1.55 -20.82
N ALA A 97 3.01 2.49 -20.54
CA ALA A 97 2.70 3.93 -20.61
C ALA A 97 2.46 4.42 -22.04
N GLU A 98 1.36 5.12 -22.28
CA GLU A 98 0.98 5.71 -23.56
C GLU A 98 1.06 7.24 -23.58
N ARG A 99 1.00 7.89 -22.40
CA ARG A 99 1.04 9.37 -22.31
C ARG A 99 2.18 9.85 -21.42
N GLU A 100 2.33 9.23 -20.25
CA GLU A 100 3.31 9.70 -19.27
C GLU A 100 3.94 8.59 -18.42
N ILE A 101 5.24 8.72 -18.21
CA ILE A 101 6.01 8.04 -17.17
C ILE A 101 6.47 9.06 -16.14
N GLY A 102 6.22 8.77 -14.86
CA GLY A 102 6.67 9.60 -13.75
C GLY A 102 7.46 8.78 -12.74
N VAL A 103 8.61 9.29 -12.30
CA VAL A 103 9.42 8.70 -11.23
C VAL A 103 9.73 9.78 -10.20
N LEU A 104 9.37 9.56 -8.93
CA LEU A 104 9.72 10.42 -7.81
C LEU A 104 10.37 9.59 -6.71
N VAL A 105 11.65 9.85 -6.47
CA VAL A 105 12.52 9.08 -5.57
C VAL A 105 13.62 9.98 -5.03
N TYR A 106 14.25 9.60 -3.91
CA TYR A 106 15.54 10.20 -3.56
C TYR A 106 16.63 9.76 -4.56
N ALA A 107 16.95 8.46 -4.61
CA ALA A 107 18.01 7.96 -5.50
C ALA A 107 17.52 7.14 -6.69
N GLY A 108 16.53 6.26 -6.50
CA GLY A 108 16.03 5.41 -7.59
C GLY A 108 17.08 4.54 -8.29
N LEU A 109 18.24 4.30 -7.67
CA LEU A 109 19.41 3.74 -8.35
C LEU A 109 19.14 2.40 -9.05
N PHE A 110 18.26 1.57 -8.50
CA PHE A 110 17.88 0.29 -9.12
C PHE A 110 17.19 0.42 -10.49
N LEU A 111 16.53 1.55 -10.77
CA LEU A 111 15.96 1.84 -12.09
C LEU A 111 17.05 2.31 -13.04
N ALA A 112 17.93 3.20 -12.55
CA ALA A 112 19.03 3.74 -13.33
C ALA A 112 20.06 2.66 -13.72
N ASP A 113 20.22 1.62 -12.89
CA ASP A 113 21.14 0.50 -13.08
C ASP A 113 20.53 -0.67 -13.89
N ASP A 114 19.27 -0.57 -14.33
CA ASP A 114 18.65 -1.55 -15.26
C ASP A 114 18.65 -1.00 -16.70
N PRO A 115 19.54 -1.49 -17.59
CA PRO A 115 19.57 -1.09 -18.99
C PRO A 115 18.25 -1.33 -19.73
N GLY A 116 17.46 -2.32 -19.28
CA GLY A 116 16.14 -2.60 -19.85
C GLY A 116 15.15 -1.47 -19.59
N ILE A 117 15.15 -0.89 -18.39
CA ILE A 117 14.30 0.25 -18.04
C ILE A 117 14.77 1.52 -18.75
N LEU A 118 16.07 1.77 -18.81
CA LEU A 118 16.61 2.92 -19.57
C LEU A 118 16.16 2.87 -21.04
N ARG A 119 16.25 1.69 -21.67
CA ARG A 119 15.76 1.47 -23.04
C ARG A 119 14.26 1.72 -23.16
N ILE A 120 13.45 1.27 -22.19
CA ILE A 120 12.01 1.54 -22.18
C ILE A 120 11.74 3.05 -22.13
N PHE A 121 12.42 3.80 -21.25
CA PHE A 121 12.25 5.25 -21.17
C PHE A 121 12.60 5.94 -22.48
N GLU A 122 13.71 5.55 -23.10
CA GLU A 122 14.17 6.08 -24.38
C GLU A 122 13.18 5.76 -25.52
N GLU A 123 12.74 4.49 -25.64
CA GLU A 123 11.78 4.05 -26.66
C GLU A 123 10.42 4.75 -26.49
N LYS A 124 9.94 4.89 -25.25
CA LYS A 124 8.68 5.57 -24.93
C LYS A 124 8.75 7.06 -25.24
N ALA A 125 9.82 7.74 -24.86
CA ALA A 125 10.02 9.15 -25.14
C ALA A 125 10.05 9.44 -26.65
N ARG A 126 10.77 8.63 -27.42
CA ARG A 126 10.74 8.71 -28.89
C ARG A 126 9.37 8.43 -29.50
N GLY A 127 8.56 7.62 -28.82
CA GLY A 127 7.15 7.37 -29.17
C GLY A 127 6.20 8.50 -28.78
N GLY A 128 6.68 9.59 -28.16
CA GLY A 128 5.88 10.75 -27.76
C GLY A 128 5.38 10.72 -26.30
N VAL A 129 5.79 9.73 -25.50
CA VAL A 129 5.45 9.67 -24.06
C VAL A 129 6.33 10.64 -23.28
N SER A 130 5.73 11.46 -22.43
CA SER A 130 6.49 12.34 -21.52
C SER A 130 7.10 11.53 -20.38
N VAL A 131 8.42 11.61 -20.18
CA VAL A 131 9.14 10.91 -19.10
C VAL A 131 9.71 11.93 -18.13
N ARG A 132 9.18 11.94 -16.90
CA ARG A 132 9.52 12.89 -15.85
C ARG A 132 10.20 12.18 -14.69
N ILE A 133 11.48 12.46 -14.45
CA ILE A 133 12.28 11.83 -13.40
C ILE A 133 12.65 12.89 -12.36
N LEU A 134 12.22 12.69 -11.12
CA LEU A 134 12.55 13.50 -9.95
C LEU A 134 13.48 12.70 -9.05
N LEU A 135 14.70 13.23 -8.87
CA LEU A 135 15.69 12.72 -7.92
C LEU A 135 15.87 13.72 -6.77
N GLY A 136 16.28 13.24 -5.61
CA GLY A 136 16.67 14.12 -4.52
C GLY A 136 17.88 14.96 -4.91
N ASP A 137 17.94 16.21 -4.47
CA ASP A 137 19.14 17.04 -4.60
C ASP A 137 20.21 16.48 -3.63
N PRO A 138 21.36 15.97 -4.14
CA PRO A 138 22.39 15.35 -3.31
C PRO A 138 23.03 16.31 -2.31
N ASP A 139 22.87 17.63 -2.50
CA ASP A 139 23.41 18.67 -1.62
C ASP A 139 22.35 19.21 -0.64
N SER A 140 21.11 18.74 -0.72
CA SER A 140 20.02 19.16 0.18
C SER A 140 20.16 18.58 1.59
N PRO A 141 19.71 19.32 2.63
CA PRO A 141 19.64 18.79 3.99
C PRO A 141 18.70 17.58 4.12
N GLN A 142 17.64 17.50 3.32
CA GLN A 142 16.66 16.41 3.37
C GLN A 142 17.25 15.08 2.90
N VAL A 143 18.09 15.10 1.86
CA VAL A 143 18.84 13.91 1.44
C VAL A 143 19.83 13.46 2.50
N ARG A 144 20.57 14.40 3.13
CA ARG A 144 21.50 14.07 4.22
C ARG A 144 20.77 13.44 5.40
N GLN A 145 19.69 14.07 5.86
CA GLN A 145 18.85 13.56 6.93
C GLN A 145 18.32 12.16 6.60
N ARG A 146 17.85 11.94 5.38
CA ARG A 146 17.38 10.61 4.95
C ARG A 146 18.48 9.56 5.01
N GLY A 147 19.71 9.92 4.64
CA GLY A 147 20.87 9.05 4.76
C GLY A 147 21.16 8.65 6.21
N GLU A 148 21.08 9.61 7.13
CA GLU A 148 21.22 9.36 8.59
C GLU A 148 20.10 8.45 9.11
N GLU A 149 18.84 8.73 8.75
CA GLU A 149 17.66 7.93 9.16
C GLU A 149 17.70 6.48 8.66
N GLU A 150 18.25 6.23 7.48
CA GLU A 150 18.43 4.87 6.94
C GLU A 150 19.73 4.20 7.39
N GLU A 151 20.52 4.83 8.27
CA GLU A 151 21.83 4.36 8.74
C GLU A 151 22.86 4.13 7.61
N ILE A 152 22.74 4.90 6.51
CA ILE A 152 23.66 4.83 5.36
C ILE A 152 24.47 6.11 5.14
N GLY A 153 24.15 7.20 5.87
CA GLY A 153 24.85 8.47 5.83
C GLY A 153 25.10 9.00 4.41
N ASP A 154 26.35 9.35 4.13
CA ASP A 154 26.81 9.92 2.84
C ASP A 154 26.59 9.00 1.63
N ALA A 155 26.29 7.71 1.84
CA ALA A 155 25.95 6.81 0.75
C ALA A 155 24.65 7.22 0.04
N MET A 156 23.73 7.95 0.69
CA MET A 156 22.51 8.44 0.03
C MET A 156 22.84 9.48 -1.07
N PRO A 157 23.50 10.63 -0.77
CA PRO A 157 23.99 11.55 -1.80
C PRO A 157 24.82 10.86 -2.89
N ALA A 158 25.68 9.90 -2.52
CA ALA A 158 26.51 9.18 -3.48
C ALA A 158 25.67 8.34 -4.46
N LYS A 159 24.63 7.65 -3.98
CA LYS A 159 23.69 6.88 -4.83
C LYS A 159 22.94 7.78 -5.81
N ILE A 160 22.55 8.98 -5.38
CA ILE A 160 21.89 9.97 -6.23
C ILE A 160 22.84 10.42 -7.36
N ARG A 161 24.07 10.81 -7.02
CA ARG A 161 25.08 11.20 -8.02
C ARG A 161 25.36 10.06 -9.00
N ASN A 162 25.39 8.81 -8.53
CA ASN A 162 25.55 7.65 -9.40
C ASN A 162 24.34 7.48 -10.36
N ALA A 163 23.11 7.59 -9.85
CA ALA A 163 21.91 7.54 -10.68
C ALA A 163 21.91 8.63 -11.77
N LEU A 164 22.33 9.86 -11.43
CA LEU A 164 22.47 10.95 -12.38
C LEU A 164 23.49 10.64 -13.48
N VAL A 165 24.63 10.01 -13.15
CA VAL A 165 25.61 9.56 -14.14
C VAL A 165 25.01 8.50 -15.08
N LEU A 166 24.28 7.53 -14.53
CA LEU A 166 23.66 6.46 -15.31
C LEU A 166 22.53 6.97 -16.23
N TYR A 167 21.80 8.00 -15.81
CA TYR A 167 20.77 8.64 -16.62
C TYR A 167 21.31 9.60 -17.70
N ARG A 168 22.61 9.95 -17.71
CA ARG A 168 23.19 10.88 -18.70
C ARG A 168 22.81 10.59 -20.15
N PRO A 169 22.79 9.32 -20.64
CA PRO A 169 22.40 9.04 -22.02
C PRO A 169 20.95 9.44 -22.36
N LEU A 170 20.07 9.54 -21.36
CA LEU A 170 18.67 9.93 -21.55
C LEU A 170 18.48 11.45 -21.68
N LEU A 171 19.44 12.26 -21.20
CA LEU A 171 19.33 13.73 -21.21
C LEU A 171 19.27 14.34 -22.62
N SER A 172 19.78 13.63 -23.63
CA SER A 172 19.72 14.04 -25.03
C SER A 172 18.46 13.54 -25.76
N VAL A 173 17.54 12.90 -25.06
CA VAL A 173 16.32 12.32 -25.67
C VAL A 173 15.16 13.29 -25.43
N ASP A 174 14.62 13.84 -26.51
CA ASP A 174 13.42 14.68 -26.46
C ASP A 174 12.27 13.94 -25.77
N GLY A 175 11.60 14.64 -24.85
CA GLY A 175 10.51 14.07 -24.04
C GLY A 175 10.95 13.46 -22.70
N ILE A 176 12.26 13.39 -22.42
CA ILE A 176 12.77 13.03 -21.09
C ILE A 176 13.28 14.27 -20.37
N GLU A 177 12.78 14.50 -19.15
CA GLU A 177 13.23 15.59 -18.29
C GLU A 177 13.56 15.06 -16.89
N ILE A 178 14.74 15.43 -16.40
CA ILE A 178 15.22 15.09 -15.06
C ILE A 178 15.29 16.37 -14.23
N ARG A 179 14.74 16.33 -13.01
CA ARG A 179 14.80 17.42 -12.04
C ARG A 179 15.28 16.94 -10.68
N LEU A 180 15.90 17.85 -9.93
CA LEU A 180 16.32 17.66 -8.55
C LEU A 180 15.36 18.34 -7.58
N HIS A 181 14.98 17.66 -6.50
CA HIS A 181 14.10 18.19 -5.46
C HIS A 181 14.74 18.11 -4.07
N ASP A 182 14.39 19.05 -3.20
CA ASP A 182 14.75 19.06 -1.77
C ASP A 182 13.56 18.70 -0.86
N THR A 183 12.46 18.20 -1.44
CA THR A 183 11.26 17.83 -0.69
C THR A 183 11.48 16.62 0.23
N VAL A 184 10.92 16.68 1.45
CA VAL A 184 10.81 15.51 2.35
C VAL A 184 9.82 14.51 1.77
N LEU A 185 10.30 13.31 1.41
CA LEU A 185 9.45 12.26 0.85
C LEU A 185 8.95 11.26 1.90
N TYR A 186 7.62 11.10 1.97
CA TYR A 186 6.95 10.04 2.74
C TYR A 186 6.78 8.73 1.95
N ASN A 187 6.93 8.80 0.63
CA ASN A 187 6.90 7.66 -0.29
C ASN A 187 7.65 8.03 -1.57
N SER A 188 8.04 7.00 -2.31
CA SER A 188 8.45 7.12 -3.71
C SER A 188 7.28 6.74 -4.62
N ILE A 189 7.16 7.42 -5.76
CA ILE A 189 6.07 7.23 -6.72
C ILE A 189 6.66 6.78 -8.05
N TYR A 190 6.10 5.71 -8.61
CA TYR A 190 6.39 5.26 -9.96
C TYR A 190 5.07 5.18 -10.72
N ARG A 191 4.98 5.92 -11.82
CA ARG A 191 3.75 6.12 -12.60
C ARG A 191 3.95 5.68 -14.04
N ALA A 192 2.95 5.00 -14.56
CA ALA A 192 2.69 4.87 -15.99
C ALA A 192 1.21 5.19 -16.21
N ASP A 193 0.92 6.37 -16.73
CA ASP A 193 -0.43 6.91 -16.91
C ASP A 193 -1.29 6.84 -15.63
N ASP A 194 -2.19 5.85 -15.60
CA ASP A 194 -3.23 5.61 -14.62
C ASP A 194 -2.80 4.55 -13.57
N ARG A 195 -1.62 3.96 -13.75
CA ARG A 195 -1.07 2.91 -12.88
C ARG A 195 0.07 3.46 -12.04
N LEU A 196 -0.01 3.21 -10.73
CA LEU A 196 0.97 3.67 -9.76
C LEU A 196 1.52 2.50 -8.95
N LEU A 197 2.84 2.49 -8.76
CA LEU A 197 3.48 1.80 -7.65
C LEU A 197 3.94 2.85 -6.64
N ILE A 198 3.45 2.74 -5.41
CA ILE A 198 3.79 3.63 -4.31
C ILE A 198 4.65 2.87 -3.33
N ASN A 199 5.95 3.16 -3.30
CA ASN A 199 6.85 2.58 -2.31
C ASN A 199 6.87 3.44 -1.05
N GLN A 200 6.32 2.92 0.04
CA GLN A 200 6.23 3.65 1.30
C GLN A 200 7.60 3.87 1.91
N HIS A 201 7.81 5.00 2.60
CA HIS A 201 8.99 5.19 3.42
C HIS A 201 8.63 4.91 4.88
N ILE A 202 9.40 4.04 5.53
CA ILE A 202 9.26 3.74 6.96
C ILE A 202 10.51 4.28 7.64
N TYR A 203 10.33 5.04 8.71
CA TYR A 203 11.43 5.60 9.48
C TYR A 203 12.37 4.49 9.98
N GLY A 204 13.68 4.66 9.83
CA GLY A 204 14.67 3.65 10.21
C GLY A 204 14.81 2.46 9.25
N ALA A 205 14.02 2.40 8.16
CA ALA A 205 14.06 1.29 7.23
C ALA A 205 14.56 1.73 5.84
N PRO A 206 15.52 1.00 5.24
CA PRO A 206 15.90 1.23 3.85
C PRO A 206 14.71 1.05 2.90
N ALA A 207 14.58 1.92 1.90
CA ALA A 207 13.46 1.89 0.95
C ALA A 207 13.31 0.54 0.19
N SER A 208 14.35 -0.30 0.09
CA SER A 208 14.23 -1.65 -0.45
C SER A 208 13.36 -2.59 0.41
N MET A 209 13.35 -2.37 1.72
CA MET A 209 12.70 -3.22 2.73
C MET A 209 11.28 -2.76 3.06
N THR A 210 10.80 -1.68 2.47
CA THR A 210 9.48 -1.10 2.76
C THR A 210 8.44 -1.54 1.73
N PRO A 211 7.14 -1.56 2.10
CA PRO A 211 6.09 -2.08 1.23
C PRO A 211 5.87 -1.22 -0.02
N VAL A 212 5.30 -1.83 -1.05
CA VAL A 212 4.87 -1.17 -2.29
C VAL A 212 3.40 -1.43 -2.51
N LEU A 213 2.62 -0.37 -2.72
CA LEU A 213 1.21 -0.44 -3.03
C LEU A 213 1.02 -0.26 -4.53
N TYR A 214 0.31 -1.17 -5.19
CA TYR A 214 -0.21 -0.96 -6.53
C TYR A 214 -1.56 -0.26 -6.47
N ILE A 215 -1.71 0.82 -7.23
CA ILE A 215 -2.95 1.59 -7.36
C ILE A 215 -3.26 1.76 -8.84
N ASP A 216 -4.49 1.42 -9.21
CA ASP A 216 -5.05 1.70 -10.53
C ASP A 216 -6.10 2.81 -10.40
N SER A 217 -5.83 3.98 -10.99
CA SER A 217 -6.70 5.15 -10.90
C SER A 217 -8.09 4.88 -11.46
N GLN A 218 -8.25 3.94 -12.39
CA GLN A 218 -9.57 3.57 -12.92
C GLN A 218 -10.45 2.90 -11.87
N THR A 219 -9.85 2.28 -10.85
CA THR A 219 -10.57 1.60 -9.76
C THR A 219 -10.48 2.34 -8.43
N SER A 220 -9.56 3.31 -8.29
CA SER A 220 -9.25 4.00 -7.03
C SER A 220 -8.83 5.46 -7.27
N ASN A 221 -9.63 6.18 -8.06
CA ASN A 221 -9.30 7.52 -8.56
C ASN A 221 -8.92 8.51 -7.44
N ASP A 222 -9.76 8.64 -6.41
CA ASP A 222 -9.54 9.60 -5.33
C ASP A 222 -8.19 9.40 -4.61
N VAL A 223 -7.76 8.13 -4.47
CA VAL A 223 -6.47 7.81 -3.84
C VAL A 223 -5.31 8.08 -4.79
N ALA A 224 -5.44 7.70 -6.06
CA ALA A 224 -4.43 7.97 -7.08
C ALA A 224 -4.19 9.47 -7.24
N ASP A 225 -5.26 10.27 -7.26
CA ASP A 225 -5.22 11.72 -7.42
C ASP A 225 -4.40 12.40 -6.32
N LEU A 226 -4.43 11.90 -5.07
CA LEU A 226 -3.62 12.45 -3.99
C LEU A 226 -2.12 12.25 -4.23
N TYR A 227 -1.71 11.06 -4.70
CA TYR A 227 -0.33 10.79 -5.04
C TYR A 227 0.12 11.58 -6.27
N LEU A 228 -0.72 11.66 -7.29
CA LEU A 228 -0.45 12.44 -8.51
C LEU A 228 -0.32 13.94 -8.19
N GLN A 229 -1.18 14.51 -7.35
CA GLN A 229 -1.05 15.89 -6.90
C GLN A 229 0.24 16.12 -6.11
N SER A 230 0.66 15.15 -5.28
CA SER A 230 1.96 15.23 -4.60
C SER A 230 3.11 15.24 -5.60
N PHE A 231 3.06 14.39 -6.62
CA PHE A 231 4.04 14.37 -7.71
C PHE A 231 4.13 15.73 -8.41
N GLU A 232 3.00 16.30 -8.81
CA GLU A 232 2.97 17.61 -9.49
C GLU A 232 3.52 18.74 -8.63
N ARG A 233 3.19 18.76 -7.34
CA ARG A 233 3.71 19.79 -6.42
C ARG A 233 5.23 19.71 -6.33
N THR A 234 5.79 18.50 -6.19
CA THR A 234 7.24 18.32 -6.18
C THR A 234 7.85 18.69 -7.54
N TRP A 235 7.22 18.33 -8.66
CA TRP A 235 7.69 18.68 -10.00
C TRP A 235 7.80 20.20 -10.21
N GLN A 236 6.80 20.96 -9.75
CA GLN A 236 6.74 22.41 -9.90
C GLN A 236 7.83 23.15 -9.13
N THR A 237 8.27 22.61 -7.99
CA THR A 237 9.31 23.22 -7.14
C THR A 237 10.71 22.67 -7.42
N ALA A 238 10.81 21.54 -8.14
CA ALA A 238 12.10 20.93 -8.48
C ALA A 238 12.85 21.72 -9.55
N THR A 239 14.18 21.66 -9.50
CA THR A 239 15.08 22.36 -10.43
C THR A 239 15.51 21.43 -11.55
N PRO A 240 15.47 21.84 -12.84
CA PRO A 240 16.02 21.06 -13.94
C PRO A 240 17.48 20.66 -13.69
N TYR A 241 17.81 19.40 -13.96
CA TYR A 241 19.18 18.91 -13.90
C TYR A 241 19.87 19.14 -15.25
N ASP A 242 20.88 20.00 -15.27
CA ASP A 242 21.78 20.22 -16.40
C ASP A 242 23.21 19.84 -15.93
N PRO A 243 23.83 18.76 -16.47
CA PRO A 243 25.06 18.16 -15.96
C PRO A 243 26.35 18.97 -16.15
#